data_AF-A0A8C6UN39-F1
#
_entry.id   AF-A0A8C6UN39-F1
#
_cell.length_a   1.000
_cell.length_b   1.000
_cell.length_c   1.000
_cell.angle_alpha   90.00
_cell.angle_beta   90.00
_cell.angle_gamma   90.00
#
_symmetry.space_group_name_H-M   'P 1'
#
loop_
_entity.id
_entity.type
_entity.pdbx_description
1 polymer ?
#
loop_
_entity_poly.entity_id
_entity_poly.type
_entity_poly.pdbx_seq_one_letter_code
_entity_poly.pdbx_strand_id
1 'polypeptide(L)'
;MMKYRDIDEDELLKKLSEEELQRLEDELEELDPDNALLPAGMRQKDQTKKAPTGTFQRDNLLAHLEKQAQEHPDREDLVPFTGEKRGKAWIPKKRPDPIIESVELEPELEEALASATDAELCDIAAILGMHTLMSNQQYYEALASSTIVNKQGLNSVIQCAQYKPVPDEAPNSTDVDETLMRVKRNDPDLVEVNLNNIRNIPIPTLKAYAEALMKNTVVERFSIIGTRSNDPVAFALASMLRVNTTLKSLNVESNFITGAGIMALVESLEFNTTLLELKIDNQSQPLGNTVEMEIAAMLEKNTTLLKFGYHFTQQGPRLRGSNAMMNNNDLGR
;
A
#
# COMPACT_ATOMS: atom_id res chain seq x y z
N MET A 1 -12.97 8.81 -49.16
CA MET A 1 -12.07 7.64 -49.15
C MET A 1 -12.02 6.85 -50.46
N MET A 2 -12.86 7.10 -51.48
CA MET A 2 -12.82 6.34 -52.76
C MET A 2 -11.74 6.78 -53.77
N LYS A 3 -10.95 7.82 -53.47
CA LYS A 3 -10.03 8.44 -54.45
C LYS A 3 -8.69 7.69 -54.63
N TYR A 4 -8.42 6.68 -53.80
CA TYR A 4 -7.15 5.95 -53.73
C TYR A 4 -7.33 4.43 -53.84
N ARG A 5 -8.52 3.96 -54.26
CA ARG A 5 -8.87 2.52 -54.24
C ARG A 5 -8.32 1.72 -55.43
N ASP A 6 -8.00 2.42 -56.52
CA ASP A 6 -7.60 1.83 -57.81
C ASP A 6 -6.21 2.35 -58.26
N ILE A 7 -5.36 2.74 -57.31
CA ILE A 7 -3.99 3.18 -57.62
C ILE A 7 -3.10 1.93 -57.68
N ASP A 8 -2.34 1.82 -58.77
CA ASP A 8 -1.37 0.74 -58.95
C ASP A 8 -0.14 0.99 -58.06
N GLU A 9 -0.09 0.27 -56.94
CA GLU A 9 0.97 0.37 -55.93
C GLU A 9 2.33 -0.02 -56.52
N ASP A 10 2.38 -0.98 -57.44
CA ASP A 10 3.63 -1.45 -58.08
C ASP A 10 4.20 -0.39 -59.03
N GLU A 11 3.35 0.39 -59.70
CA GLU A 11 3.77 1.50 -60.56
C GLU A 11 4.33 2.67 -59.74
N LEU A 12 3.78 2.93 -58.55
CA LEU A 12 4.29 3.93 -57.62
C LEU A 12 5.64 3.52 -57.02
N LEU A 13 5.78 2.26 -56.59
CA LEU A 13 7.02 1.75 -56.02
C LEU A 13 8.18 1.80 -57.01
N LYS A 14 7.94 1.55 -58.30
CA LYS A 14 8.97 1.66 -59.36
C LYS A 14 9.41 3.10 -59.65
N LYS A 15 8.63 4.11 -59.27
CA LYS A 15 8.95 5.52 -59.47
C LYS A 15 9.76 6.13 -58.32
N LEU A 16 9.82 5.46 -57.18
CA LEU A 16 10.61 5.89 -56.03
C LEU A 16 12.09 5.60 -56.28
N SER A 17 12.94 6.54 -55.85
CA SER A 17 14.38 6.31 -55.82
C SER A 17 14.75 5.30 -54.72
N GLU A 18 15.94 4.70 -54.83
CA GLU A 18 16.43 3.73 -53.85
C GLU A 18 16.47 4.30 -52.42
N GLU A 19 16.78 5.59 -52.27
CA GLU A 19 16.75 6.30 -50.97
C GLU A 19 15.34 6.55 -50.42
N GLU A 20 14.35 6.67 -51.29
CA GLU A 20 12.94 6.86 -50.88
C GLU A 20 12.27 5.53 -50.57
N LEU A 21 12.62 4.46 -51.31
CA LEU A 21 12.24 3.08 -50.98
C LEU A 21 12.80 2.67 -49.62
N GLN A 22 14.07 2.97 -49.35
CA GLN A 22 14.69 2.69 -48.04
C GLN A 22 13.97 3.42 -46.91
N ARG A 23 13.62 4.70 -47.09
CA ARG A 23 12.86 5.47 -46.09
C ARG A 23 11.45 4.94 -45.88
N LEU A 24 10.78 4.50 -46.95
CA LEU A 24 9.46 3.90 -46.88
C LEU A 24 9.49 2.56 -46.14
N GLU A 25 10.54 1.76 -46.36
CA GLU A 25 10.81 0.53 -45.62
C GLU A 25 11.06 0.82 -44.13
N ASP A 26 11.87 1.82 -43.80
CA ASP A 26 12.12 2.27 -42.42
C ASP A 26 10.85 2.82 -41.72
N GLU A 27 9.91 3.44 -42.46
CA GLU A 27 8.62 3.91 -41.93
C GLU A 27 7.60 2.78 -41.78
N LEU A 28 7.60 1.79 -42.68
CA LEU A 28 6.79 0.57 -42.56
C LEU A 28 7.30 -0.32 -41.42
N GLU A 29 8.61 -0.28 -41.14
CA GLU A 29 9.24 -0.85 -39.96
C GLU A 29 9.15 0.08 -38.73
N GLU A 30 8.16 0.97 -38.62
CA GLU A 30 7.82 1.60 -37.32
C GLU A 30 7.47 0.51 -36.29
N LEU A 31 8.52 0.01 -35.66
CA LEU A 31 8.52 -1.04 -34.68
C LEU A 31 7.83 -0.51 -33.43
N ASP A 32 6.77 -1.19 -33.02
CA ASP A 32 6.14 -0.94 -31.72
C ASP A 32 7.24 -0.90 -30.64
N PRO A 33 7.46 0.24 -29.97
CA PRO A 33 8.53 0.38 -28.97
C PRO A 33 8.39 -0.65 -27.83
N ASP A 34 7.18 -1.18 -27.63
CA ASP A 34 6.86 -2.16 -26.60
C ASP A 34 6.92 -3.62 -27.08
N ASN A 35 7.38 -3.90 -28.31
CA ASN A 35 7.45 -5.26 -28.85
C ASN A 35 8.41 -6.16 -28.04
N ALA A 36 7.85 -6.89 -27.07
CA ALA A 36 8.55 -7.73 -26.09
C ALA A 36 9.43 -8.83 -26.73
N LEU A 37 9.20 -9.18 -28.00
CA LEU A 37 9.93 -10.23 -28.71
C LEU A 37 11.28 -9.78 -29.27
N LEU A 38 11.54 -8.46 -29.31
CA LEU A 38 12.80 -7.91 -29.82
C LEU A 38 13.76 -7.49 -28.70
N PRO A 39 15.06 -7.81 -28.79
CA PRO A 39 16.07 -7.28 -27.87
C PRO A 39 16.11 -5.74 -27.87
N ALA A 40 16.32 -5.13 -26.70
CA ALA A 40 16.24 -3.66 -26.54
C ALA A 40 17.11 -2.85 -27.52
N GLY A 41 18.30 -3.35 -27.89
CA GLY A 41 19.20 -2.68 -28.84
C GLY A 41 18.71 -2.68 -30.30
N MET A 42 17.71 -3.49 -30.64
CA MET A 42 17.10 -3.59 -31.97
C MET A 42 15.76 -2.86 -32.07
N ARG A 43 15.31 -2.22 -30.98
CA ARG A 43 14.06 -1.43 -30.94
C ARG A 43 14.26 0.05 -31.32
N GLN A 44 15.52 0.45 -31.53
CA GLN A 44 15.85 1.83 -31.90
C GLN A 44 15.79 1.98 -33.42
N LYS A 45 15.25 3.11 -33.87
CA LYS A 45 15.15 3.48 -35.29
C LYS A 45 16.52 3.57 -35.98
N ASP A 46 17.52 4.07 -35.25
CA ASP A 46 18.85 4.32 -35.79
C ASP A 46 19.76 3.08 -35.63
N GLN A 47 19.58 2.09 -36.51
CA GLN A 47 20.52 0.95 -36.57
C GLN A 47 21.78 1.31 -37.39
N THR A 48 22.95 1.16 -36.76
CA THR A 48 24.23 1.39 -37.45
C THR A 48 24.74 0.13 -38.14
N LYS A 49 25.15 0.25 -39.41
CA LYS A 49 25.80 -0.83 -40.18
C LYS A 49 27.28 -1.03 -39.81
N LYS A 50 27.83 -0.21 -38.90
CA LYS A 50 29.25 -0.26 -38.49
C LYS A 50 29.46 -1.38 -37.47
N ALA A 51 30.49 -2.21 -37.68
CA ALA A 51 30.89 -3.23 -36.71
C ALA A 51 31.29 -2.58 -35.37
N PRO A 52 30.99 -3.21 -34.22
CA PRO A 52 31.33 -2.65 -32.91
C PRO A 52 32.85 -2.46 -32.78
N THR A 53 33.29 -1.22 -32.63
CA THR A 53 34.72 -0.85 -32.54
C THR A 53 35.34 -1.06 -31.16
N GLY A 54 34.61 -1.65 -30.20
CA GLY A 54 35.10 -1.98 -28.86
C GLY A 54 34.10 -1.62 -27.75
N THR A 55 34.55 -1.74 -26.50
CA THR A 55 33.78 -1.33 -25.31
C THR A 55 33.69 0.20 -25.20
N PHE A 56 32.58 0.70 -24.66
CA PHE A 56 32.33 2.14 -24.48
C PHE A 56 33.45 2.82 -23.67
N GLN A 57 34.11 3.83 -24.28
CA GLN A 57 35.14 4.66 -23.65
C GLN A 57 34.62 6.10 -23.52
N ARG A 58 34.13 6.44 -22.31
CA ARG A 58 33.46 7.72 -22.01
C ARG A 58 34.32 8.95 -22.34
N ASP A 59 35.61 8.91 -21.98
CA ASP A 59 36.49 10.07 -22.10
C ASP A 59 36.77 10.42 -23.57
N ASN A 60 36.92 9.40 -24.42
CA ASN A 60 37.10 9.58 -25.86
C ASN A 60 35.84 10.11 -26.55
N LEU A 61 34.66 9.68 -26.08
CA LEU A 61 33.40 10.23 -26.59
C LEU A 61 33.24 11.71 -26.21
N LEU A 62 33.54 12.08 -24.96
CA LEU A 62 33.47 13.47 -24.52
C LEU A 62 34.43 14.36 -25.32
N ALA A 63 35.67 13.92 -25.51
CA ALA A 63 36.64 14.65 -26.33
C ALA A 63 36.20 14.81 -27.79
N HIS A 64 35.55 13.79 -28.37
CA HIS A 64 35.00 13.86 -29.71
C HIS A 64 33.84 14.86 -29.80
N LEU A 65 32.92 14.84 -28.84
CA LEU A 65 31.76 15.74 -28.79
C LEU A 65 32.18 17.19 -28.56
N GLU A 66 33.16 17.45 -27.68
CA GLU A 66 33.71 18.79 -27.48
C GLU A 66 34.37 19.33 -28.75
N LYS A 67 35.15 18.49 -29.42
CA LYS A 67 35.79 18.85 -30.69
C LYS A 67 34.73 19.14 -31.77
N GLN A 68 33.71 18.29 -31.88
CA GLN A 68 32.62 18.48 -32.82
C GLN A 68 31.84 19.77 -32.54
N ALA A 69 31.59 20.09 -31.27
CA ALA A 69 30.92 21.33 -30.87
C ALA A 69 31.76 22.58 -31.18
N GLN A 70 33.09 22.51 -31.05
CA GLN A 70 33.99 23.62 -31.42
C GLN A 70 34.12 23.80 -32.94
N GLU A 71 34.08 22.71 -33.71
CA GLU A 71 34.21 22.74 -35.17
C GLU A 71 32.89 23.10 -35.87
N HIS A 72 31.75 22.85 -35.23
CA HIS A 72 30.46 23.18 -35.80
C HIS A 72 30.26 24.71 -35.81
N PRO A 73 30.06 25.34 -36.97
CA PRO A 73 29.84 26.78 -37.02
C PRO A 73 28.53 27.14 -36.31
N ASP A 74 28.55 28.26 -35.59
CA ASP A 74 27.34 28.85 -35.03
C ASP A 74 26.39 29.19 -36.18
N ARG A 75 25.14 28.73 -36.06
CA ARG A 75 24.10 29.03 -37.03
C ARG A 75 23.75 30.50 -36.93
N GLU A 76 23.77 31.22 -38.05
CA GLU A 76 23.33 32.62 -38.08
C GLU A 76 21.85 32.72 -37.68
N ASP A 77 21.57 33.58 -36.70
CA ASP A 77 20.22 33.91 -36.29
C ASP A 77 19.47 34.57 -37.45
N LEU A 78 18.32 34.00 -37.85
CA LEU A 78 17.44 34.55 -38.90
C LEU A 78 16.99 36.00 -38.62
N VAL A 79 17.06 36.43 -37.36
CA VAL A 79 16.81 37.81 -36.94
C VAL A 79 17.93 38.21 -35.99
N PRO A 80 18.78 39.21 -36.32
CA PRO A 80 19.86 39.62 -35.44
C PRO A 80 19.30 40.14 -34.11
N PHE A 81 19.85 39.66 -33.01
CA PHE A 81 19.46 40.07 -31.66
C PHE A 81 19.70 41.58 -31.48
N THR A 82 18.61 42.36 -31.43
CA THR A 82 18.67 43.83 -31.37
C THR A 82 18.93 44.39 -29.97
N GLY A 83 18.99 43.55 -28.93
CA GLY A 83 19.23 43.99 -27.53
C GLY A 83 18.08 44.79 -26.89
N GLU A 84 17.05 45.13 -27.64
CA GLU A 84 15.89 45.89 -27.13
C GLU A 84 14.91 44.95 -26.42
N LYS A 85 14.74 45.14 -25.09
CA LYS A 85 13.67 44.48 -24.34
C LYS A 85 12.31 45.03 -24.80
N ARG A 86 11.65 44.35 -25.73
CA ARG A 86 10.26 44.67 -26.12
C ARG A 86 9.30 44.19 -25.04
N GLY A 87 8.68 45.13 -24.33
CA GLY A 87 7.65 44.87 -23.32
C GLY A 87 7.79 45.81 -22.12
N LYS A 88 6.68 46.07 -21.42
CA LYS A 88 6.76 46.79 -20.13
C LYS A 88 7.57 45.95 -19.16
N ALA A 89 8.51 46.57 -18.44
CA ALA A 89 9.22 45.90 -17.35
C ALA A 89 8.19 45.30 -16.41
N TRP A 90 8.30 43.99 -16.16
CA TRP A 90 7.37 43.30 -15.27
C TRP A 90 7.46 43.94 -13.89
N ILE A 91 6.37 44.56 -13.44
CA ILE A 91 6.23 45.05 -12.07
C ILE A 91 5.63 43.89 -11.27
N PRO A 92 6.30 43.40 -10.21
CA PRO A 92 5.73 42.39 -9.34
C PRO A 92 4.36 42.87 -8.86
N LYS A 93 3.32 42.05 -9.05
CA LYS A 93 2.01 42.32 -8.45
C LYS A 93 2.24 42.38 -6.93
N LYS A 94 1.97 43.53 -6.30
CA LYS A 94 1.84 43.59 -4.83
C LYS A 94 0.75 42.58 -4.47
N ARG A 95 1.13 41.49 -3.80
CA ARG A 95 0.12 40.64 -3.18
C ARG A 95 -0.59 41.52 -2.17
N PRO A 96 -1.94 41.61 -2.18
CA PRO A 96 -2.61 42.17 -1.02
C PRO A 96 -2.09 41.41 0.19
N ASP A 97 -1.74 42.13 1.25
CA ASP A 97 -1.34 41.49 2.49
C ASP A 97 -2.44 40.48 2.85
N PRO A 98 -2.07 39.24 3.22
CA PRO A 98 -3.07 38.27 3.62
C PRO A 98 -3.96 38.92 4.67
N ILE A 99 -5.28 38.80 4.50
CA ILE A 99 -6.22 39.19 5.55
C ILE A 99 -5.91 38.24 6.70
N ILE A 100 -5.10 38.69 7.64
CA ILE A 100 -4.88 38.00 8.90
C ILE A 100 -6.16 38.24 9.66
N GLU A 101 -7.07 37.29 9.58
CA GLU A 101 -8.19 37.22 10.51
C GLU A 101 -7.57 37.03 11.89
N SER A 102 -7.61 38.07 12.71
CA SER A 102 -7.10 38.01 14.08
C SER A 102 -8.06 37.13 14.88
N VAL A 103 -7.75 35.83 14.93
CA VAL A 103 -8.45 34.88 15.81
C VAL A 103 -7.96 35.18 17.23
N GLU A 104 -8.78 35.89 18.01
CA GLU A 104 -8.55 36.05 19.44
C GLU A 104 -8.87 34.72 20.13
N LEU A 105 -7.83 34.06 20.63
CA LEU A 105 -7.97 32.85 21.43
C LEU A 105 -8.25 33.23 22.88
N GLU A 106 -8.80 32.29 23.65
CA GLU A 106 -8.87 32.46 25.10
C GLU A 106 -7.45 32.61 25.65
N PRO A 107 -7.22 33.49 26.65
CA PRO A 107 -5.88 33.82 27.14
C PRO A 107 -5.10 32.59 27.62
N GLU A 108 -5.81 31.58 28.15
CA GLU A 108 -5.23 30.31 28.59
C GLU A 108 -4.70 29.46 27.42
N LEU A 109 -5.40 29.46 26.27
CA LEU A 109 -4.99 28.75 25.06
C LEU A 109 -3.85 29.48 24.34
N GLU A 110 -3.86 30.81 24.35
CA GLU A 110 -2.79 31.62 23.76
C GLU A 110 -1.48 31.45 24.54
N GLU A 111 -1.54 31.45 25.88
CA GLU A 111 -0.38 31.16 26.74
C GLU A 111 0.12 29.72 26.55
N ALA A 112 -0.78 28.74 26.43
CA ALA A 112 -0.43 27.34 26.17
C ALA A 112 0.25 27.16 24.80
N LEU A 113 -0.26 27.81 23.74
CA LEU A 113 0.35 27.75 22.41
C LEU A 113 1.68 28.49 22.33
N ALA A 114 1.83 29.60 23.05
CA ALA A 114 3.06 30.37 23.10
C ALA A 114 4.17 29.66 23.92
N SER A 115 3.80 28.82 24.88
CA SER A 115 4.73 28.03 25.70
C SER A 115 5.02 26.64 25.13
N ALA A 116 4.20 26.14 24.20
CA ALA A 116 4.37 24.85 23.55
C ALA A 116 5.63 24.81 22.68
N THR A 117 6.31 23.67 22.70
CA THR A 117 7.45 23.39 21.84
C THR A 117 7.00 23.09 20.40
N ASP A 118 7.86 23.37 19.41
CA ASP A 118 7.61 23.04 17.99
C ASP A 118 7.21 21.56 17.76
N ALA A 119 7.65 20.69 18.66
CA ALA A 119 7.37 19.27 18.65
C ALA A 119 5.93 18.96 19.11
N GLU A 120 5.46 19.60 20.18
CA GLU A 120 4.08 19.50 20.66
C GLU A 120 3.10 20.12 19.66
N LEU A 121 3.48 21.23 19.02
CA LEU A 121 2.70 21.85 17.96
C LEU A 121 2.56 20.94 16.73
N CYS A 122 3.60 20.18 16.38
CA CYS A 122 3.53 19.16 15.32
C CYS A 122 2.51 18.07 15.65
N ASP A 123 2.52 17.54 16.88
CA ASP A 123 1.62 16.48 17.28
C ASP A 123 0.17 16.95 17.33
N ILE A 124 -0.07 18.16 17.86
CA ILE A 124 -1.39 18.81 17.85
C ILE A 124 -1.89 18.97 16.41
N ALA A 125 -1.02 19.43 15.50
CA ALA A 125 -1.35 19.56 14.08
C ALA A 125 -1.69 18.21 13.42
N ALA A 126 -1.03 17.12 13.82
CA ALA A 126 -1.29 15.78 13.28
C ALA A 126 -2.66 15.25 13.75
N ILE A 127 -2.97 15.42 15.04
CA ILE A 127 -4.27 15.07 15.64
C ILE A 127 -5.41 15.86 14.97
N LEU A 128 -5.19 17.15 14.71
CA LEU A 128 -6.14 18.02 14.03
C LEU A 128 -6.23 17.77 12.51
N GLY A 129 -5.41 16.86 11.96
CA GLY A 129 -5.42 16.51 10.54
C GLY A 129 -4.79 17.57 9.62
N MET A 130 -3.99 18.50 10.15
CA MET A 130 -3.29 19.56 9.41
C MET A 130 -2.04 19.02 8.68
N HIS A 131 -2.25 18.04 7.82
CA HIS A 131 -1.21 17.39 7.00
C HIS A 131 -0.43 18.35 6.09
N THR A 132 -1.00 19.51 5.74
CA THR A 132 -0.34 20.53 4.90
C THR A 132 0.79 21.29 5.59
N LEU A 133 0.84 21.25 6.93
CA LEU A 133 1.85 21.96 7.72
C LEU A 133 3.08 21.10 8.02
N MET A 134 3.08 19.83 7.66
CA MET A 134 4.13 18.87 8.01
C MET A 134 4.46 17.92 6.86
N SER A 135 5.60 17.25 6.95
CA SER A 135 5.94 16.18 6.02
C SER A 135 5.11 14.92 6.30
N ASN A 136 4.93 14.07 5.28
CA ASN A 136 4.26 12.77 5.43
C ASN A 136 4.91 11.92 6.53
N GLN A 137 6.24 11.96 6.67
CA GLN A 137 6.95 11.22 7.71
C GLN A 137 6.55 11.71 9.10
N GLN A 138 6.57 13.03 9.33
CA GLN A 138 6.17 13.63 10.62
C GLN A 138 4.71 13.32 10.95
N TYR A 139 3.83 13.38 9.96
CA TYR A 139 2.41 13.06 10.13
C TYR A 139 2.18 11.62 10.60
N TYR A 140 2.79 10.63 9.91
CA TYR A 140 2.61 9.23 10.26
C TYR A 140 3.36 8.84 11.55
N GLU A 141 4.52 9.43 11.84
CA GLU A 141 5.23 9.23 13.10
C GLU A 141 4.43 9.75 14.30
N ALA A 142 3.81 10.93 14.17
CA ALA A 142 2.94 11.51 15.20
C ALA A 142 1.66 10.67 15.42
N LEU A 143 1.08 10.09 14.36
CA LEU A 143 -0.08 9.20 14.48
C LEU A 143 0.26 7.82 15.07
N ALA A 144 1.44 7.28 14.77
CA ALA A 144 1.85 5.94 15.19
C ALA A 144 2.37 5.89 16.63
N SER A 145 2.82 7.01 17.18
CA SER A 145 3.42 7.10 18.51
C SER A 145 2.52 7.81 19.50
N SER A 146 2.48 7.30 20.74
CA SER A 146 1.83 8.00 21.87
C SER A 146 2.76 9.02 22.56
N THR A 147 3.97 9.19 22.04
CA THR A 147 4.99 10.13 22.55
C THR A 147 5.53 11.01 21.43
N ILE A 148 5.94 12.23 21.78
CA ILE A 148 6.48 13.23 20.86
C ILE A 148 7.75 12.70 20.17
N VAL A 149 7.63 12.30 18.91
CA VAL A 149 8.73 11.69 18.13
C VAL A 149 9.55 12.74 17.39
N ASN A 150 8.92 13.85 17.00
CA ASN A 150 9.52 14.85 16.16
C ASN A 150 10.41 15.80 16.98
N LYS A 151 11.74 15.71 16.83
CA LYS A 151 12.71 16.60 17.49
C LYS A 151 13.18 17.77 16.62
N GLN A 152 12.69 17.88 15.38
CA GLN A 152 13.26 18.77 14.37
C GLN A 152 12.34 19.96 14.03
N GLY A 153 11.12 20.02 14.57
CA GLY A 153 10.18 21.13 14.43
C GLY A 153 9.58 21.29 13.02
N LEU A 154 8.66 22.23 12.87
CA LEU A 154 7.95 22.53 11.61
C LEU A 154 8.87 23.03 10.48
N ASN A 155 10.01 23.62 10.85
CA ASN A 155 10.99 24.20 9.91
C ASN A 155 12.11 23.23 9.49
N SER A 156 11.99 21.93 9.80
CA SER A 156 13.01 20.94 9.45
C SER A 156 13.15 20.78 7.93
N VAL A 157 14.38 20.72 7.43
CA VAL A 157 14.65 20.38 6.02
C VAL A 157 14.24 18.92 5.78
N ILE A 158 13.37 18.67 4.80
CA ILE A 158 12.93 17.32 4.44
C ILE A 158 14.14 16.50 4.01
N GLN A 159 14.50 15.49 4.79
CA GLN A 159 15.56 14.53 4.46
C GLN A 159 14.97 13.31 3.75
N CYS A 160 15.77 12.65 2.92
CA CYS A 160 15.39 11.34 2.37
C CYS A 160 15.24 10.33 3.52
N ALA A 161 14.15 9.57 3.52
CA ALA A 161 13.93 8.52 4.50
C ALA A 161 15.08 7.52 4.46
N GLN A 162 15.78 7.36 5.59
CA GLN A 162 16.80 6.32 5.70
C GLN A 162 16.12 4.96 5.84
N TYR A 163 16.52 4.01 5.01
CA TYR A 163 16.06 2.63 5.13
C TYR A 163 16.49 2.09 6.50
N LYS A 164 15.50 1.80 7.36
CA LYS A 164 15.72 1.06 8.60
C LYS A 164 15.73 -0.43 8.21
N PRO A 165 16.89 -1.13 8.27
CA PRO A 165 16.91 -2.55 8.02
C PRO A 165 16.02 -3.23 9.06
N VAL A 166 14.98 -3.91 8.59
CA VAL A 166 14.15 -4.75 9.45
C VAL A 166 14.94 -6.04 9.67
N PRO A 167 15.33 -6.39 10.90
CA PRO A 167 15.98 -7.67 11.16
C PRO A 167 15.04 -8.79 10.72
N ASP A 168 15.52 -9.74 9.94
CA ASP A 168 14.74 -10.94 9.61
C ASP A 168 14.45 -11.70 10.91
N GLU A 169 13.20 -11.72 11.33
CA GLU A 169 12.77 -12.56 12.45
C GLU A 169 12.95 -14.03 12.07
N ALA A 170 13.41 -14.83 13.03
CA ALA A 170 13.53 -16.26 12.83
C ALA A 170 12.15 -16.87 12.51
N PRO A 171 12.08 -17.85 11.59
CA PRO A 171 10.82 -18.51 11.28
C PRO A 171 10.24 -19.19 12.51
N ASN A 172 8.91 -19.22 12.60
CA ASN A 172 8.20 -19.90 13.68
C ASN A 172 8.60 -21.39 13.73
N SER A 173 9.13 -21.82 14.88
CA SER A 173 9.64 -23.17 15.13
C SER A 173 8.58 -24.17 15.62
N THR A 174 7.31 -23.76 15.67
CA THR A 174 6.22 -24.60 16.16
C THR A 174 6.00 -25.82 15.25
N ASP A 175 6.06 -27.02 15.83
CA ASP A 175 5.72 -28.27 15.12
C ASP A 175 4.20 -28.42 15.00
N VAL A 176 3.72 -28.44 13.76
CA VAL A 176 2.28 -28.47 13.45
C VAL A 176 1.64 -29.81 13.83
N ASP A 177 2.31 -30.94 13.57
CA ASP A 177 1.70 -32.25 13.82
C ASP A 177 1.73 -32.58 15.32
N GLU A 178 2.82 -32.25 16.01
CA GLU A 178 2.92 -32.42 17.46
C GLU A 178 1.88 -31.55 18.18
N THR A 179 1.79 -30.26 17.84
CA THR A 179 0.81 -29.37 18.50
C THR A 179 -0.62 -29.79 18.22
N LEU A 180 -0.96 -30.25 17.00
CA LEU A 180 -2.29 -30.79 16.71
C LEU A 180 -2.61 -32.00 17.60
N MET A 181 -1.64 -32.89 17.83
CA MET A 181 -1.82 -34.04 18.74
C MET A 181 -2.02 -33.61 20.19
N ARG A 182 -1.33 -32.56 20.64
CA ARG A 182 -1.49 -31.99 21.99
C ARG A 182 -2.85 -31.32 22.17
N VAL A 183 -3.33 -30.58 21.16
CA VAL A 183 -4.70 -30.02 21.14
C VAL A 183 -5.75 -31.13 21.23
N LYS A 184 -5.59 -32.22 20.46
CA LYS A 184 -6.50 -33.38 20.49
C LYS A 184 -6.51 -34.10 21.84
N ARG A 185 -5.39 -34.12 22.56
CA ARG A 185 -5.26 -34.73 23.89
C ARG A 185 -5.70 -33.80 25.02
N ASN A 186 -6.09 -32.56 24.71
CA ASN A 186 -6.45 -31.54 25.69
C ASN A 186 -5.33 -31.31 26.72
N ASP A 187 -4.10 -31.16 26.21
CA ASP A 187 -2.91 -30.93 27.04
C ASP A 187 -3.09 -29.68 27.93
N PRO A 188 -3.03 -29.80 29.27
CA PRO A 188 -3.26 -28.70 30.20
C PRO A 188 -2.24 -27.55 30.08
N ASP A 189 -1.06 -27.82 29.54
CA ASP A 189 0.00 -26.82 29.40
C ASP A 189 -0.13 -26.00 28.09
N LEU A 190 -0.98 -26.42 27.16
CA LEU A 190 -1.13 -25.79 25.84
C LEU A 190 -2.23 -24.73 25.83
N VAL A 191 -1.93 -23.56 26.41
CA VAL A 191 -2.86 -22.42 26.48
C VAL A 191 -2.91 -21.63 25.18
N GLU A 192 -1.81 -21.61 24.42
CA GLU A 192 -1.67 -20.82 23.19
C GLU A 192 -1.14 -21.67 22.04
N VAL A 193 -1.81 -21.57 20.90
CA VAL A 193 -1.43 -22.24 19.66
C VAL A 193 -1.16 -21.16 18.60
N ASN A 194 0.11 -21.01 18.27
CA ASN A 194 0.60 -20.01 17.33
C ASN A 194 1.23 -20.68 16.10
N LEU A 195 0.51 -20.64 14.98
CA LEU A 195 0.97 -21.17 13.69
C LEU A 195 1.32 -20.04 12.70
N ASN A 196 1.63 -18.85 13.22
CA ASN A 196 1.89 -17.67 12.39
C ASN A 196 3.11 -17.88 11.49
N ASN A 197 2.99 -17.43 10.24
CA ASN A 197 4.06 -17.42 9.24
C ASN A 197 4.68 -18.79 8.92
N ILE A 198 4.04 -19.89 9.36
CA ILE A 198 4.45 -21.24 8.97
C ILE A 198 3.99 -21.49 7.53
N ARG A 199 4.97 -21.70 6.66
CA ARG A 199 4.72 -21.93 5.23
C ARG A 199 4.22 -23.35 5.01
N ASN A 200 3.33 -23.52 4.03
CA ASN A 200 2.88 -24.82 3.51
C ASN A 200 2.10 -25.73 4.47
N ILE A 201 1.35 -25.17 5.43
CA ILE A 201 0.39 -25.97 6.19
C ILE A 201 -0.74 -26.44 5.24
N PRO A 202 -1.03 -27.74 5.14
CA PRO A 202 -2.15 -28.23 4.34
C PRO A 202 -3.48 -27.73 4.89
N ILE A 203 -4.40 -27.30 4.02
CA ILE A 203 -5.78 -26.91 4.39
C ILE A 203 -6.49 -27.99 5.23
N PRO A 204 -6.39 -29.31 4.93
CA PRO A 204 -6.96 -30.34 5.77
C PRO A 204 -6.42 -30.34 7.20
N THR A 205 -5.14 -30.01 7.40
CA THR A 205 -4.52 -29.92 8.72
C THR A 205 -5.11 -28.75 9.52
N LEU A 206 -5.28 -27.57 8.91
CA LEU A 206 -5.93 -26.42 9.54
C LEU A 206 -7.40 -26.71 9.90
N LYS A 207 -8.12 -27.43 9.04
CA LYS A 207 -9.47 -27.92 9.38
C LYS A 207 -9.44 -28.89 10.56
N ALA A 208 -8.45 -29.77 10.63
CA ALA A 208 -8.29 -30.69 11.75
C ALA A 208 -8.00 -29.95 13.07
N TYR A 209 -7.32 -28.80 13.05
CA TYR A 209 -7.22 -27.93 14.22
C TYR A 209 -8.57 -27.39 14.66
N ALA A 210 -9.37 -26.86 13.72
CA ALA A 210 -10.71 -26.37 14.05
C ALA A 210 -11.60 -27.48 14.66
N GLU A 211 -11.57 -28.68 14.09
CA GLU A 211 -12.28 -29.85 14.61
C GLU A 211 -11.77 -30.29 15.99
N ALA A 212 -10.46 -30.27 16.21
CA ALA A 212 -9.87 -30.62 17.51
C ALA A 212 -10.20 -29.58 18.58
N LEU A 213 -10.22 -28.29 18.22
CA LEU A 213 -10.55 -27.20 19.12
C LEU A 213 -12.02 -27.19 19.53
N MET A 214 -12.95 -27.78 18.77
CA MET A 214 -14.38 -27.85 19.14
C MET A 214 -14.62 -28.40 20.56
N LYS A 215 -13.82 -29.37 21.01
CA LYS A 215 -13.95 -30.00 22.33
C LYS A 215 -12.78 -29.69 23.27
N ASN A 216 -11.85 -28.86 22.85
CA ASN A 216 -10.69 -28.50 23.66
C ASN A 216 -11.11 -27.47 24.73
N THR A 217 -10.65 -27.68 25.96
CA THR A 217 -11.02 -26.86 27.13
C THR A 217 -9.83 -26.13 27.75
N VAL A 218 -8.69 -26.07 27.05
CA VAL A 218 -7.45 -25.47 27.56
C VAL A 218 -6.97 -24.30 26.69
N VAL A 219 -7.04 -24.45 25.36
CA VAL A 219 -6.53 -23.45 24.42
C VAL A 219 -7.39 -22.19 24.49
N GLU A 220 -6.77 -21.09 24.91
CA GLU A 220 -7.41 -19.78 24.99
C GLU A 220 -7.07 -18.88 23.80
N ARG A 221 -5.93 -19.12 23.13
CA ARG A 221 -5.45 -18.29 22.01
C ARG A 221 -5.08 -19.16 20.82
N PHE A 222 -5.67 -18.87 19.67
CA PHE A 222 -5.38 -19.56 18.41
C PHE A 222 -5.08 -18.54 17.31
N SER A 223 -3.90 -18.68 16.69
CA SER A 223 -3.41 -17.72 15.68
C SER A 223 -2.84 -18.45 14.46
N ILE A 224 -3.32 -18.08 13.26
CA ILE A 224 -2.94 -18.68 11.97
C ILE A 224 -2.59 -17.61 10.92
N ILE A 225 -1.89 -16.56 11.33
CA ILE A 225 -1.55 -15.41 10.47
C ILE A 225 -0.62 -15.87 9.34
N GLY A 226 -0.90 -15.45 8.10
CA GLY A 226 0.04 -15.69 6.99
C GLY A 226 0.19 -17.16 6.59
N THR A 227 -0.81 -18.01 6.87
CA THR A 227 -0.76 -19.47 6.63
C THR A 227 -1.40 -19.89 5.30
N ARG A 228 -1.85 -18.94 4.49
CA ARG A 228 -2.63 -19.16 3.26
C ARG A 228 -3.98 -19.85 3.49
N SER A 229 -4.60 -19.58 4.64
CA SER A 229 -5.95 -20.05 4.96
C SER A 229 -7.00 -19.46 4.00
N ASN A 230 -8.05 -20.22 3.71
CA ASN A 230 -9.14 -19.86 2.79
C ASN A 230 -10.52 -20.16 3.42
N ASP A 231 -11.61 -19.89 2.68
CA ASP A 231 -12.99 -20.03 3.17
C ASP A 231 -13.31 -21.40 3.81
N PRO A 232 -12.87 -22.56 3.27
CA PRO A 232 -13.01 -23.85 3.95
C PRO A 232 -12.48 -23.88 5.39
N VAL A 233 -11.37 -23.20 5.66
CA VAL A 233 -10.81 -23.07 7.02
C VAL A 233 -11.70 -22.15 7.86
N ALA A 234 -12.14 -21.02 7.29
CA ALA A 234 -13.04 -20.08 7.97
C ALA A 234 -14.37 -20.73 8.36
N PHE A 235 -14.98 -21.54 7.49
CA PHE A 235 -16.21 -22.29 7.79
C PHE A 235 -16.01 -23.34 8.90
N ALA A 236 -14.85 -24.00 8.92
CA ALA A 236 -14.52 -24.93 9.98
C ALA A 236 -14.34 -24.20 11.33
N LEU A 237 -13.68 -23.05 11.32
CA LEU A 237 -13.51 -22.20 12.50
C LEU A 237 -14.84 -21.61 12.98
N ALA A 238 -15.71 -21.17 12.09
CA ALA A 238 -17.05 -20.71 12.42
C ALA A 238 -17.88 -21.81 13.09
N SER A 239 -17.80 -23.04 12.57
CA SER A 239 -18.44 -24.21 13.19
C SER A 239 -17.85 -24.51 14.56
N MET A 240 -16.54 -24.33 14.73
CA MET A 240 -15.85 -24.49 16.00
C MET A 240 -16.27 -23.45 17.03
N LEU A 241 -16.35 -22.18 16.66
CA LEU A 241 -16.77 -21.09 17.55
C LEU A 241 -18.19 -21.26 18.09
N ARG A 242 -19.10 -21.89 17.33
CA ARG A 242 -20.46 -22.19 17.82
C ARG A 242 -20.49 -23.19 18.98
N VAL A 243 -19.45 -24.00 19.14
CA VAL A 243 -19.39 -25.11 20.11
C VAL A 243 -18.36 -24.88 21.19
N ASN A 244 -17.19 -24.33 20.83
CA ASN A 244 -16.11 -24.10 21.76
C ASN A 244 -16.45 -22.96 22.73
N THR A 245 -16.23 -23.18 24.02
CA THR A 245 -16.51 -22.22 25.09
C THR A 245 -15.27 -21.86 25.90
N THR A 246 -14.07 -21.98 25.31
CA THR A 246 -12.80 -21.73 26.00
C THR A 246 -11.94 -20.70 25.29
N LEU A 247 -11.99 -20.67 23.96
CA LEU A 247 -11.19 -19.78 23.14
C LEU A 247 -11.58 -18.32 23.42
N LYS A 248 -10.57 -17.51 23.74
CA LYS A 248 -10.69 -16.07 24.03
C LYS A 248 -10.17 -15.20 22.90
N SER A 249 -9.15 -15.64 22.16
CA SER A 249 -8.56 -14.88 21.05
C SER A 249 -8.39 -15.75 19.80
N LEU A 250 -8.93 -15.27 18.68
CA LEU A 250 -8.77 -15.87 17.36
C LEU A 250 -8.15 -14.85 16.40
N ASN A 251 -7.01 -15.20 15.81
CA ASN A 251 -6.37 -14.38 14.78
C ASN A 251 -6.22 -15.14 13.45
N VAL A 252 -6.86 -14.61 12.41
CA VAL A 252 -6.83 -15.12 11.03
C VAL A 252 -6.38 -14.05 10.02
N GLU A 253 -5.66 -13.02 10.47
CA GLU A 253 -5.12 -11.95 9.64
C GLU A 253 -4.20 -12.46 8.51
N SER A 254 -4.02 -11.65 7.47
CA SER A 254 -3.05 -11.91 6.40
C SER A 254 -3.26 -13.26 5.70
N ASN A 255 -4.50 -13.61 5.37
CA ASN A 255 -4.89 -14.85 4.70
C ASN A 255 -5.72 -14.59 3.42
N PHE A 256 -6.28 -15.64 2.83
CA PHE A 256 -7.09 -15.60 1.61
C PHE A 256 -8.56 -15.91 1.91
N ILE A 257 -9.06 -15.40 3.04
CA ILE A 257 -10.47 -15.56 3.43
C ILE A 257 -11.27 -14.46 2.75
N THR A 258 -12.34 -14.85 2.04
CA THR A 258 -13.23 -13.92 1.36
C THR A 258 -14.29 -13.37 2.31
N GLY A 259 -15.09 -12.40 1.84
CA GLY A 259 -16.25 -11.91 2.57
C GLY A 259 -17.20 -13.02 3.03
N ALA A 260 -17.35 -14.11 2.26
CA ALA A 260 -18.20 -15.23 2.65
C ALA A 260 -17.66 -16.01 3.86
N GLY A 261 -16.35 -16.26 3.89
CA GLY A 261 -15.70 -16.92 5.03
C GLY A 261 -15.72 -16.05 6.29
N ILE A 262 -15.49 -14.74 6.16
CA ILE A 262 -15.59 -13.79 7.27
C ILE A 262 -17.02 -13.69 7.80
N MET A 263 -18.02 -13.63 6.92
CA MET A 263 -19.42 -13.62 7.31
C MET A 263 -19.78 -14.82 8.18
N ALA A 264 -19.33 -16.03 7.80
CA ALA A 264 -19.56 -17.22 8.61
C ALA A 264 -18.92 -17.14 10.00
N LEU A 265 -17.72 -16.57 10.11
CA LEU A 265 -17.06 -16.33 11.40
C LEU A 265 -17.86 -15.35 12.26
N VAL A 266 -18.30 -14.24 11.69
CA VAL A 266 -19.05 -13.22 12.45
C VAL A 266 -20.44 -13.72 12.84
N GLU A 267 -21.12 -14.48 11.97
CA GLU A 267 -22.39 -15.15 12.31
C GLU A 267 -22.24 -16.14 13.46
N SER A 268 -21.09 -16.80 13.59
CA SER A 268 -20.86 -17.71 14.71
C SER A 268 -20.77 -17.00 16.06
N LEU A 269 -20.45 -15.70 16.08
CA LEU A 269 -20.36 -14.90 17.31
C LEU A 269 -21.71 -14.70 17.99
N GLU A 270 -22.84 -14.81 17.27
CA GLU A 270 -24.16 -14.75 17.89
C GLU A 270 -24.37 -15.87 18.92
N PHE A 271 -23.71 -17.02 18.70
CA PHE A 271 -23.80 -18.19 19.57
C PHE A 271 -22.65 -18.30 20.56
N ASN A 272 -21.56 -17.54 20.36
CA ASN A 272 -20.37 -17.62 21.17
C ASN A 272 -20.31 -16.44 22.16
N THR A 273 -20.17 -16.78 23.45
CA THR A 273 -20.08 -15.81 24.54
C THR A 273 -18.72 -15.80 25.24
N THR A 274 -17.71 -16.45 24.65
CA THR A 274 -16.39 -16.65 25.29
C THR A 274 -15.26 -15.96 24.55
N LEU A 275 -15.41 -15.74 23.25
CA LEU A 275 -14.43 -15.06 22.42
C LEU A 275 -14.42 -13.56 22.72
N LEU A 276 -13.26 -13.05 23.12
CA LEU A 276 -13.03 -11.65 23.48
C LEU A 276 -12.36 -10.87 22.35
N GLU A 277 -11.53 -11.54 21.55
CA GLU A 277 -10.78 -10.92 20.47
C GLU A 277 -10.91 -11.73 19.17
N LEU A 278 -11.30 -11.06 18.09
CA LEU A 278 -11.32 -11.60 16.75
C LEU A 278 -10.58 -10.66 15.81
N LYS A 279 -9.53 -11.14 15.16
CA LYS A 279 -8.71 -10.37 14.21
C LYS A 279 -8.77 -11.01 12.82
N ILE A 280 -9.22 -10.23 11.85
CA ILE A 280 -9.50 -10.69 10.48
C ILE A 280 -8.89 -9.77 9.41
N ASP A 281 -8.10 -8.77 9.78
CA ASP A 281 -7.59 -7.74 8.87
C ASP A 281 -6.59 -8.28 7.83
N ASN A 282 -6.27 -7.44 6.83
CA ASN A 282 -5.28 -7.72 5.78
C ASN A 282 -5.57 -9.01 4.97
N GLN A 283 -6.84 -9.29 4.66
CA GLN A 283 -7.16 -10.38 3.74
C GLN A 283 -6.73 -10.04 2.31
N SER A 284 -6.52 -11.07 1.49
CA SER A 284 -6.08 -10.93 0.10
C SER A 284 -6.98 -10.06 -0.80
N GLN A 285 -8.25 -9.89 -0.42
CA GLN A 285 -9.25 -9.10 -1.14
C GLN A 285 -10.06 -8.29 -0.13
N PRO A 286 -10.54 -7.09 -0.51
CA PRO A 286 -11.48 -6.33 0.31
C PRO A 286 -12.79 -7.10 0.50
N LEU A 287 -13.39 -7.03 1.69
CA LEU A 287 -14.61 -7.78 2.01
C LEU A 287 -15.85 -7.29 1.26
N GLY A 288 -15.86 -6.00 0.90
CA GLY A 288 -16.96 -5.33 0.21
C GLY A 288 -17.97 -4.66 1.14
N ASN A 289 -18.59 -3.59 0.66
CA ASN A 289 -19.43 -2.70 1.47
C ASN A 289 -20.64 -3.41 2.10
N THR A 290 -21.27 -4.35 1.39
CA THR A 290 -22.42 -5.10 1.90
C THR A 290 -22.05 -5.99 3.08
N VAL A 291 -20.88 -6.63 2.99
CA VAL A 291 -20.34 -7.47 4.07
C VAL A 291 -19.97 -6.62 5.28
N GLU A 292 -19.34 -5.47 5.09
CA GLU A 292 -19.02 -4.57 6.21
C GLU A 292 -20.25 -4.10 6.99
N MET A 293 -21.34 -3.76 6.29
CA MET A 293 -22.60 -3.37 6.92
C MET A 293 -23.18 -4.50 7.76
N GLU A 294 -23.13 -5.72 7.27
CA GLU A 294 -23.64 -6.89 7.98
C GLU A 294 -22.75 -7.27 9.18
N ILE A 295 -21.42 -7.17 9.03
CA ILE A 295 -20.48 -7.35 10.14
C ILE A 295 -20.84 -6.38 11.27
N ALA A 296 -21.03 -5.09 10.98
CA ALA A 296 -21.39 -4.11 12.01
C ALA A 296 -22.74 -4.45 12.67
N ALA A 297 -23.74 -4.90 11.91
CA ALA A 297 -25.03 -5.32 12.46
C ALA A 297 -24.92 -6.55 13.38
N MET A 298 -24.03 -7.49 13.07
CA MET A 298 -23.79 -8.68 13.89
C MET A 298 -22.96 -8.37 15.14
N LEU A 299 -21.98 -7.48 15.04
CA LEU A 299 -21.21 -7.01 16.19
C LEU A 299 -22.10 -6.31 17.25
N GLU A 300 -23.13 -5.59 16.82
CA GLU A 300 -24.10 -4.98 17.75
C GLU A 300 -24.95 -6.00 18.53
N LYS A 301 -25.13 -7.21 17.99
CA LYS A 301 -25.87 -8.28 18.67
C LYS A 301 -25.02 -9.03 19.70
N ASN A 302 -23.69 -9.03 19.53
CA ASN A 302 -22.78 -9.70 20.43
C ASN A 302 -22.33 -8.75 21.56
N THR A 303 -22.48 -9.18 22.81
CA THR A 303 -22.13 -8.38 24.00
C THR A 303 -20.81 -8.79 24.66
N THR A 304 -20.11 -9.77 24.09
CA THR A 304 -18.94 -10.42 24.71
C THR A 304 -17.62 -10.03 24.07
N LEU A 305 -17.63 -9.73 22.77
CA LEU A 305 -16.43 -9.40 22.02
C LEU A 305 -15.95 -7.99 22.42
N LEU A 306 -14.69 -7.88 22.81
CA LEU A 306 -14.07 -6.64 23.27
C LEU A 306 -13.20 -5.98 22.21
N LYS A 307 -12.61 -6.78 21.32
CA LYS A 307 -11.74 -6.30 20.24
C LYS A 307 -12.07 -6.99 18.92
N PHE A 308 -12.37 -6.18 17.92
CA PHE A 308 -12.54 -6.62 16.54
C PHE A 308 -11.46 -5.98 15.67
N GLY A 309 -10.49 -6.78 15.23
CA GLY A 309 -9.39 -6.36 14.37
C GLY A 309 -9.78 -6.39 12.90
N TYR A 310 -10.33 -5.28 12.41
CA TYR A 310 -10.63 -5.07 11.00
C TYR A 310 -10.69 -3.56 10.69
N HIS A 311 -10.02 -3.15 9.62
CA HIS A 311 -10.15 -1.78 9.12
C HIS A 311 -11.38 -1.64 8.20
N PHE A 312 -12.49 -1.12 8.74
CA PHE A 312 -13.68 -0.80 7.94
C PHE A 312 -13.40 0.30 6.93
N THR A 313 -13.71 0.05 5.66
CA THR A 313 -13.61 1.05 4.59
C THR A 313 -14.70 2.12 4.69
N GLN A 314 -15.91 1.73 5.08
CA GLN A 314 -17.05 2.64 5.20
C GLN A 314 -17.14 3.27 6.60
N GLN A 315 -17.40 4.58 6.68
CA GLN A 315 -17.50 5.30 7.96
C GLN A 315 -18.67 4.83 8.83
N GLY A 316 -19.82 4.46 8.23
CA GLY A 316 -21.01 4.00 8.95
C GLY A 316 -20.75 2.73 9.77
N PRO A 317 -20.39 1.60 9.13
CA PRO A 317 -19.96 0.37 9.81
C PRO A 317 -18.83 0.58 10.81
N ARG A 318 -17.86 1.44 10.48
CA ARG A 318 -16.74 1.75 11.37
C ARG A 318 -17.20 2.31 12.71
N LEU A 319 -18.06 3.32 12.68
CA LEU A 319 -18.58 3.94 13.90
C LEU A 319 -19.46 2.97 14.69
N ARG A 320 -20.34 2.22 14.00
CA ARG A 320 -21.20 1.20 14.63
C ARG A 320 -20.39 0.10 15.31
N GLY A 321 -19.39 -0.45 14.63
CA GLY A 321 -18.48 -1.46 15.18
C GLY A 321 -17.67 -0.91 16.37
N SER A 322 -17.16 0.32 16.27
CA SER A 322 -16.46 0.97 17.38
C SER A 322 -17.35 1.16 18.61
N ASN A 323 -18.60 1.61 18.40
CA ASN A 323 -19.56 1.79 19.49
C ASN A 323 -19.95 0.45 20.12
N ALA A 324 -20.13 -0.62 19.32
CA ALA A 324 -20.40 -1.95 19.84
C ALA A 324 -19.26 -2.46 20.75
N MET A 325 -18.00 -2.31 20.32
CA MET A 325 -16.86 -2.69 21.15
C MET A 325 -16.74 -1.83 22.41
N MET A 326 -17.01 -0.52 22.32
CA MET A 326 -17.01 0.37 23.48
C MET A 326 -18.07 -0.03 24.51
N ASN A 327 -19.31 -0.27 24.07
CA ASN A 327 -20.40 -0.74 24.92
C ASN A 327 -20.05 -2.06 25.62
N ASN A 328 -19.43 -3.01 24.91
CA ASN A 328 -19.03 -4.28 25.49
C ASN A 328 -17.90 -4.13 26.52
N ASN A 329 -16.93 -3.24 26.26
CA ASN A 329 -15.87 -2.93 27.23
C ASN A 329 -16.43 -2.25 28.48
N ASP A 330 -17.45 -1.40 28.36
CA ASP A 330 -18.10 -0.76 29.50
C ASP A 330 -18.91 -1.76 30.35
N LEU A 331 -19.54 -2.77 29.73
CA LEU A 331 -20.20 -3.86 30.46
C LEU A 331 -19.23 -4.75 31.24
N GLY A 332 -17.96 -4.80 30.83
CA GLY A 332 -16.91 -5.58 31.48
C GLY A 332 -16.17 -4.86 32.63
N ARG A 333 -16.45 -3.58 32.88
CA ARG A 333 -15.89 -2.79 33.99
C ARG A 333 -16.68 -2.93 35.28
#